data_AF-A0A1C5XTC4-F1
#
_entry.id   AF-A0A1C5XTC4-F1
#
_cell.length_a   1.000
_cell.length_b   1.000
_cell.length_c   1.000
_cell.angle_alpha   90.00
_cell.angle_beta   90.00
_cell.angle_gamma   90.00
#
_symmetry.space_group_name_H-M   'P 1'
#
loop_
_entity.id
_entity.type
_entity.pdbx_description
1 polymer ?
#
loop_
_entity_poly.entity_id
_entity_poly.type
_entity_poly.pdbx_seq_one_letter_code
_entity_poly.pdbx_strand_id
1 'polypeptide(L)'
;MSFYTDFTFFYRSVIVRFFFLLYDIEVKMREKRKSSHELGRLRQRKKNMTYKEIKKNEEVLAYLKKGNDNLGTMGFTDHSDAHCAMVAERAAMILKKFGYSDHDIELVKIAGFMHDMGNAINRHAHAEYGALLASQILEKTDLPITDRAIIVSAIGNHDESTGGAVDPISAALIIADKTDVRRNRVRQKEMASFDIHDRVNYAVTEAKLKVNEEKKVITLNLKIDENICSMLEYFEIFLQRMLMCRRACEMLGAKFKMTANGSKIV
;
A
#
# COMPACT_ATOMS: atom_id res chain seq x y z
N MET A 1 6.02 -91.63 -5.06
CA MET A 1 6.15 -90.54 -4.07
C MET A 1 7.14 -89.51 -4.59
N SER A 2 6.67 -88.47 -5.29
CA SER A 2 7.29 -87.14 -5.35
C SER A 2 6.43 -86.22 -6.23
N PHE A 3 5.25 -85.84 -5.74
CA PHE A 3 4.40 -84.80 -6.34
C PHE A 3 4.60 -83.42 -5.65
N TYR A 4 5.68 -83.25 -4.88
CA TYR A 4 5.85 -82.10 -3.99
C TYR A 4 6.85 -81.03 -4.47
N THR A 5 7.55 -81.24 -5.59
CA THR A 5 8.66 -80.35 -5.99
C THR A 5 8.35 -79.28 -7.04
N ASP A 6 7.22 -79.36 -7.77
CA ASP A 6 6.88 -78.35 -8.80
C ASP A 6 5.99 -77.20 -8.30
N PHE A 7 5.25 -77.40 -7.20
CA PHE A 7 4.34 -76.38 -6.69
C PHE A 7 5.07 -75.20 -6.04
N THR A 8 6.23 -75.46 -5.43
CA THR A 8 7.05 -74.47 -4.72
C THR A 8 7.81 -73.51 -5.63
N PHE A 9 8.14 -73.93 -6.86
CA PHE A 9 8.87 -73.08 -7.81
C PHE A 9 7.91 -72.10 -8.52
N PHE A 10 6.71 -72.58 -8.89
CA PHE A 10 5.68 -71.75 -9.51
C PHE A 10 5.14 -70.68 -8.54
N TYR A 11 4.88 -71.05 -7.28
CA TYR A 11 4.43 -70.11 -6.25
C TYR A 11 5.46 -69.01 -5.96
N ARG A 12 6.76 -69.35 -5.88
CA ARG A 12 7.82 -68.34 -5.67
C ARG A 12 7.94 -67.37 -6.84
N SER A 13 7.80 -67.82 -8.08
CA SER A 13 7.93 -66.96 -9.27
C SER A 13 6.76 -65.98 -9.42
N VAL A 14 5.52 -66.43 -9.20
CA VAL A 14 4.32 -65.59 -9.31
C VAL A 14 4.23 -64.58 -8.17
N ILE A 15 4.51 -65.01 -6.93
CA ILE A 15 4.45 -64.14 -5.75
C ILE A 15 5.52 -63.03 -5.85
N VAL A 16 6.76 -63.38 -6.21
CA VAL A 16 7.84 -62.39 -6.36
C VAL A 16 7.49 -61.35 -7.42
N ARG A 17 6.96 -61.75 -8.59
CA ARG A 17 6.48 -60.81 -9.61
C ARG A 17 5.35 -59.90 -9.11
N PHE A 18 4.43 -60.42 -8.31
CA PHE A 18 3.34 -59.63 -7.76
C PHE A 18 3.84 -58.60 -6.73
N PHE A 19 4.83 -58.95 -5.91
CA PHE A 19 5.49 -58.01 -4.99
C PHE A 19 6.22 -56.89 -5.73
N PHE A 20 6.96 -57.18 -6.81
CA PHE A 20 7.59 -56.14 -7.61
C PHE A 20 6.57 -55.20 -8.27
N LEU A 21 5.45 -55.74 -8.77
CA LEU A 21 4.38 -54.92 -9.34
C LEU A 21 3.74 -53.99 -8.31
N LEU A 22 3.46 -54.49 -7.10
CA LEU A 22 2.91 -53.67 -6.02
C LEU A 22 3.89 -52.58 -5.56
N TYR A 23 5.18 -52.90 -5.49
CA TYR A 23 6.23 -51.94 -5.17
C TYR A 23 6.32 -50.82 -6.24
N ASP A 24 6.31 -51.18 -7.52
CA ASP A 24 6.34 -50.20 -8.62
C ASP A 24 5.10 -49.29 -8.62
N ILE A 25 3.92 -49.83 -8.29
CA ILE A 25 2.70 -49.04 -8.14
C ILE A 25 2.84 -48.07 -6.96
N GLU A 26 3.35 -48.53 -5.81
CA GLU A 26 3.54 -47.67 -4.63
C GLU A 26 4.55 -46.54 -4.90
N VAL A 27 5.66 -46.84 -5.58
CA VAL A 27 6.66 -45.85 -6.00
C VAL A 27 6.04 -44.81 -6.93
N LYS A 28 5.33 -45.24 -8.00
CA LYS A 28 4.64 -44.31 -8.91
C LYS A 28 3.57 -43.47 -8.21
N MET A 29 2.86 -44.04 -7.24
CA MET A 29 1.88 -43.29 -6.44
C MET A 29 2.55 -42.27 -5.53
N ARG A 30 3.71 -42.58 -4.93
CA ARG A 30 4.49 -41.62 -4.13
C ARG A 30 5.03 -40.48 -4.99
N GLU A 31 5.54 -40.77 -6.19
CA GLU A 31 6.02 -39.75 -7.14
C GLU A 31 4.88 -38.84 -7.60
N LYS A 32 3.71 -39.41 -7.95
CA LYS A 32 2.53 -38.63 -8.34
C LYS A 32 2.02 -37.74 -7.19
N ARG A 33 2.08 -38.22 -5.94
CA ARG A 33 1.75 -37.42 -4.75
C ARG A 33 2.75 -36.29 -4.52
N LYS A 34 4.06 -36.54 -4.66
CA LYS A 34 5.10 -35.51 -4.58
C LYS A 34 4.91 -34.43 -5.66
N SER A 35 4.71 -34.84 -6.91
CA SER A 35 4.43 -33.94 -8.04
C SER A 35 3.16 -33.10 -7.81
N SER A 36 2.08 -33.70 -7.32
CA SER A 36 0.82 -32.97 -7.02
C SER A 36 0.99 -31.96 -5.90
N HIS A 37 1.76 -32.30 -4.85
CA HIS A 37 2.06 -31.39 -3.74
C HIS A 37 2.99 -30.25 -4.17
N GLU A 38 3.95 -30.54 -5.05
CA GLU A 38 4.86 -29.56 -5.64
C GLU A 38 4.13 -28.60 -6.61
N LEU A 39 3.21 -29.12 -7.43
CA LEU A 39 2.27 -28.34 -8.25
C LEU A 39 1.33 -27.48 -7.38
N GLY A 40 0.88 -28.00 -6.23
CA GLY A 40 0.12 -27.24 -5.24
C GLY A 40 0.93 -26.07 -4.67
N ARG A 41 2.19 -26.31 -4.28
CA ARG A 41 3.13 -25.26 -3.83
C ARG A 41 3.49 -24.26 -4.93
N LEU A 42 3.66 -24.71 -6.18
CA LEU A 42 3.91 -23.85 -7.34
C LEU A 42 2.70 -22.98 -7.69
N ARG A 43 1.48 -23.52 -7.58
CA ARG A 43 0.23 -22.75 -7.74
C ARG A 43 0.02 -21.75 -6.60
N GLN A 44 0.42 -22.10 -5.39
CA GLN A 44 0.35 -21.20 -4.23
C GLN A 44 1.45 -20.13 -4.24
N ARG A 45 2.59 -20.40 -4.89
CA ARG A 45 3.70 -19.45 -5.18
C ARG A 45 3.45 -18.51 -6.37
N LYS A 46 2.31 -18.63 -7.06
CA LYS A 46 2.01 -17.88 -8.30
C LYS A 46 0.98 -16.78 -8.09
N LYS A 47 0.85 -16.29 -6.86
CA LYS A 47 -0.17 -15.32 -6.49
C LYS A 47 0.55 -14.09 -5.96
N ASN A 48 0.95 -13.24 -6.92
CA ASN A 48 1.62 -11.96 -6.67
C ASN A 48 0.98 -11.28 -5.46
N MET A 49 1.80 -10.96 -4.46
CA MET A 49 1.40 -10.24 -3.27
C MET A 49 0.50 -9.05 -3.65
N THR A 50 -0.71 -9.06 -3.12
CA THR A 50 -1.74 -8.05 -3.37
C THR A 50 -1.80 -7.02 -2.24
N TYR A 51 -2.36 -5.85 -2.52
CA TYR A 51 -2.74 -4.87 -1.50
C TYR A 51 -3.59 -5.49 -0.39
N LYS A 52 -4.49 -6.41 -0.73
CA LYS A 52 -5.34 -7.10 0.25
C LYS A 52 -4.52 -7.95 1.24
N GLU A 53 -3.43 -8.54 0.77
CA GLU A 53 -2.51 -9.32 1.61
C GLU A 53 -1.58 -8.39 2.41
N ILE A 54 -1.06 -7.32 1.81
CA ILE A 54 -0.27 -6.29 2.49
C ILE A 54 -1.06 -5.65 3.64
N LYS A 55 -2.35 -5.38 3.46
CA LYS A 55 -3.23 -4.81 4.51
C LYS A 55 -3.39 -5.73 5.74
N LYS A 56 -3.07 -7.01 5.60
CA LYS A 56 -3.12 -8.01 6.67
C LYS A 56 -1.73 -8.42 7.17
N ASN A 57 -0.67 -7.85 6.59
CA ASN A 57 0.69 -8.20 6.95
C ASN A 57 1.02 -7.65 8.35
N GLU A 58 1.38 -8.54 9.27
CA GLU A 58 1.62 -8.20 10.68
C GLU A 58 2.80 -7.22 10.85
N GLU A 59 3.85 -7.34 10.04
CA GLU A 59 5.02 -6.46 10.09
C GLU A 59 4.65 -5.03 9.63
N VAL A 60 3.87 -4.91 8.55
CA VAL A 60 3.34 -3.62 8.07
C VAL A 60 2.46 -2.95 9.13
N LEU A 61 1.50 -3.70 9.69
CA LEU A 61 0.58 -3.17 10.70
C LEU A 61 1.31 -2.75 11.98
N ALA A 62 2.35 -3.50 12.40
CA ALA A 62 3.17 -3.14 13.55
C ALA A 62 3.91 -1.81 13.35
N TYR A 63 4.51 -1.59 12.17
CA TYR A 63 5.17 -0.32 11.86
C TYR A 63 4.18 0.85 11.79
N LEU A 64 3.04 0.69 11.09
CA LEU A 64 2.02 1.74 11.03
C LEU A 64 1.50 2.10 12.43
N LYS A 65 1.22 1.09 13.27
CA LYS A 65 0.80 1.32 14.66
C LYS A 65 1.87 2.09 15.44
N LYS A 66 3.12 1.64 15.39
CA LYS A 66 4.22 2.29 16.13
C LYS A 66 4.49 3.71 15.63
N GLY A 67 4.44 3.94 14.31
CA GLY A 67 4.55 5.27 13.73
C GLY A 67 3.44 6.20 14.20
N ASN A 68 2.20 5.72 14.19
CA ASN A 68 1.07 6.49 14.71
C ASN A 68 1.22 6.82 16.21
N ASP A 69 1.69 5.87 17.02
CA ASP A 69 1.92 6.06 18.46
C ASP A 69 3.03 7.11 18.71
N ASN A 70 4.12 7.07 17.92
CA ASN A 70 5.21 8.05 17.99
C ASN A 70 4.70 9.47 17.66
N LEU A 71 3.98 9.61 16.54
CA LEU A 71 3.43 10.90 16.09
C LEU A 71 2.42 11.48 17.08
N GLY A 72 1.59 10.63 17.69
CA GLY A 72 0.67 11.07 18.73
C GLY A 72 1.37 11.62 19.97
N THR A 73 2.52 11.05 20.34
CA THR A 73 3.35 11.57 21.44
C THR A 73 3.93 12.95 21.12
N MET A 74 4.24 13.21 19.85
CA MET A 74 4.77 14.50 19.36
C MET A 74 3.67 15.53 19.07
N GLY A 75 2.40 15.17 19.21
CA GLY A 75 1.25 16.05 18.97
C GLY A 75 0.77 16.12 17.53
N PHE A 76 1.28 15.29 16.61
CA PHE A 76 0.81 15.25 15.23
C PHE A 76 -0.53 14.50 15.09
N THR A 77 -1.22 14.80 13.99
CA THR A 77 -2.49 14.15 13.60
C THR A 77 -2.36 12.63 13.43
N ASP A 78 -3.49 11.95 13.31
CA ASP A 78 -3.57 10.52 13.06
C ASP A 78 -2.95 10.16 11.69
N HIS A 79 -2.02 9.21 11.72
CA HIS A 79 -1.38 8.56 10.57
C HIS A 79 -1.50 7.03 10.74
N SER A 80 -2.68 6.58 11.19
CA SER A 80 -2.97 5.16 11.39
C SER A 80 -3.09 4.40 10.07
N ASP A 81 -3.28 3.08 10.16
CA ASP A 81 -3.66 2.22 9.05
C ASP A 81 -4.97 2.66 8.39
N ALA A 82 -5.88 3.33 9.10
CA ALA A 82 -7.09 3.91 8.53
C ALA A 82 -6.78 5.09 7.59
N HIS A 83 -5.83 5.95 7.96
CA HIS A 83 -5.33 7.00 7.07
C HIS A 83 -4.67 6.38 5.83
N CYS A 84 -3.72 5.46 6.04
CA CYS A 84 -3.01 4.80 4.95
C CYS A 84 -3.94 4.04 3.99
N ALA A 85 -4.97 3.36 4.51
CA ALA A 85 -5.99 2.70 3.69
C ALA A 85 -6.79 3.70 2.85
N MET A 86 -7.16 4.84 3.44
CA MET A 86 -7.87 5.88 2.71
C MET A 86 -7.00 6.47 1.59
N VAL A 87 -5.71 6.74 1.87
CA VAL A 87 -4.74 7.22 0.87
C VAL A 87 -4.61 6.23 -0.27
N ALA A 88 -4.45 4.94 0.03
CA ALA A 88 -4.39 3.87 -0.97
C ALA A 88 -5.63 3.85 -1.89
N GLU A 89 -6.84 3.85 -1.33
CA GLU A 89 -8.07 3.84 -2.13
C GLU A 89 -8.29 5.13 -2.93
N ARG A 90 -7.89 6.28 -2.38
CA ARG A 90 -7.98 7.57 -3.08
C ARG A 90 -6.99 7.64 -4.24
N ALA A 91 -5.75 7.17 -4.05
CA ALA A 91 -4.74 7.12 -5.11
C ALA A 91 -5.17 6.18 -6.25
N ALA A 92 -5.72 5.01 -5.90
CA ALA A 92 -6.34 4.09 -6.86
C ALA A 92 -7.47 4.74 -7.66
N MET A 93 -8.35 5.50 -6.99
CA MET A 93 -9.44 6.23 -7.65
C MET A 93 -8.90 7.26 -8.65
N ILE A 94 -7.84 7.98 -8.30
CA ILE A 94 -7.19 8.95 -9.18
C ILE A 94 -6.66 8.24 -10.43
N LEU A 95 -5.83 7.20 -10.28
CA LEU A 95 -5.28 6.45 -11.40
C LEU A 95 -6.37 5.84 -12.29
N LYS A 96 -7.40 5.24 -11.67
CA LYS A 96 -8.55 4.68 -12.39
C LYS A 96 -9.28 5.74 -13.23
N LYS A 97 -9.46 6.95 -12.70
CA LYS A 97 -10.09 8.08 -13.42
C LYS A 97 -9.25 8.62 -14.57
N PHE A 98 -7.95 8.34 -14.62
CA PHE A 98 -7.10 8.73 -15.74
C PHE A 98 -6.78 7.57 -16.70
N GLY A 99 -7.39 6.40 -16.50
CA GLY A 99 -7.28 5.26 -17.41
C GLY A 99 -6.00 4.44 -17.25
N TYR A 100 -5.34 4.51 -16.09
CA TYR A 100 -4.18 3.66 -15.79
C TYR A 100 -4.60 2.20 -15.55
N SER A 101 -3.64 1.29 -15.69
CA SER A 101 -3.89 -0.15 -15.66
C SER A 101 -4.27 -0.65 -14.27
N ASP A 102 -4.95 -1.82 -14.20
CA ASP A 102 -5.21 -2.50 -12.92
C ASP A 102 -3.92 -2.85 -12.18
N HIS A 103 -2.81 -3.05 -12.91
CA HIS A 103 -1.49 -3.27 -12.33
C HIS A 103 -0.97 -2.01 -11.63
N ASP A 104 -0.99 -0.85 -12.28
CA ASP A 104 -0.59 0.43 -11.66
C ASP A 104 -1.47 0.76 -10.43
N ILE A 105 -2.77 0.48 -10.55
CA ILE A 105 -3.73 0.63 -9.45
C ILE A 105 -3.34 -0.26 -8.26
N GLU A 106 -2.93 -1.51 -8.50
CA GLU A 106 -2.49 -2.39 -7.42
C GLU A 106 -1.20 -1.88 -6.76
N LEU A 107 -0.23 -1.41 -7.56
CA LEU A 107 1.03 -0.87 -7.05
C LEU A 107 0.83 0.38 -6.20
N VAL A 108 -0.01 1.33 -6.64
CA VAL A 108 -0.26 2.55 -5.86
C VAL A 108 -1.01 2.26 -4.56
N LYS A 109 -1.83 1.21 -4.52
CA LYS A 109 -2.51 0.79 -3.29
C LYS A 109 -1.54 0.20 -2.28
N ILE A 110 -0.58 -0.61 -2.73
CA ILE A 110 0.49 -1.12 -1.88
C ILE A 110 1.34 0.04 -1.36
N ALA A 111 1.80 0.93 -2.24
CA ALA A 111 2.59 2.09 -1.87
C ALA A 111 1.84 3.00 -0.87
N GLY A 112 0.59 3.35 -1.16
CA GLY A 112 -0.22 4.20 -0.29
C GLY A 112 -0.54 3.59 1.07
N PHE A 113 -0.66 2.27 1.17
CA PHE A 113 -0.85 1.64 2.49
C PHE A 113 0.43 1.63 3.33
N MET A 114 1.59 1.59 2.67
CA MET A 114 2.90 1.45 3.32
C MET A 114 3.64 2.78 3.52
N HIS A 115 3.17 3.87 2.91
CA HIS A 115 3.95 5.12 2.78
C HIS A 115 4.44 5.72 4.10
N ASP A 116 3.63 5.61 5.16
CA ASP A 116 3.88 6.22 6.46
C ASP A 116 4.63 5.34 7.46
N MET A 117 5.02 4.11 7.09
CA MET A 117 5.71 3.17 8.00
C MET A 117 7.00 3.75 8.59
N GLY A 118 7.68 4.65 7.86
CA GLY A 118 8.93 5.27 8.31
C GLY A 118 8.77 6.09 9.59
N ASN A 119 7.56 6.57 9.91
CA ASN A 119 7.28 7.26 11.17
C ASN A 119 7.52 6.38 12.41
N ALA A 120 7.57 5.05 12.26
CA ALA A 120 7.96 4.15 13.33
C ALA A 120 9.42 4.32 13.76
N ILE A 121 10.28 4.78 12.84
CA ILE A 121 11.70 5.06 13.06
C ILE A 121 11.85 6.54 13.45
N ASN A 122 11.43 7.45 12.57
CA ASN A 122 11.49 8.90 12.82
C ASN A 122 10.54 9.64 11.86
N ARG A 123 10.00 10.78 12.30
CA ARG A 123 9.24 11.70 11.44
C ARG A 123 10.13 12.40 10.42
N HIS A 124 11.36 12.73 10.81
CA HIS A 124 12.37 13.25 9.89
C HIS A 124 12.76 12.14 8.91
N ALA A 125 12.78 12.46 7.60
CA ALA A 125 13.07 11.49 6.53
C ALA A 125 12.17 10.23 6.54
N HIS A 126 10.91 10.36 6.99
CA HIS A 126 9.99 9.23 7.09
C HIS A 126 9.68 8.57 5.74
N ALA A 127 9.75 9.31 4.63
CA ALA A 127 9.54 8.78 3.29
C ALA A 127 10.67 7.79 2.93
N GLU A 128 11.92 8.17 3.16
CA GLU A 128 13.11 7.37 2.89
C GLU A 128 13.17 6.14 3.81
N TYR A 129 12.92 6.32 5.11
CA TYR A 129 12.82 5.21 6.05
C TYR A 129 11.68 4.25 5.71
N GLY A 130 10.52 4.80 5.33
CA GLY A 130 9.38 4.01 4.87
C GLY A 130 9.71 3.19 3.63
N ALA A 131 10.46 3.78 2.67
CA ALA A 131 10.90 3.11 1.46
C ALA A 131 11.85 1.94 1.75
N LEU A 132 12.80 2.11 2.69
CA LEU A 132 13.70 1.04 3.14
C LEU A 132 12.96 -0.09 3.84
N LEU A 133 12.04 0.22 4.76
CA LEU A 133 11.20 -0.76 5.43
C LEU A 133 10.32 -1.52 4.42
N ALA A 134 9.72 -0.80 3.47
CA ALA A 134 8.92 -1.41 2.41
C ALA A 134 9.77 -2.35 1.54
N SER A 135 10.98 -1.95 1.17
CA SER A 135 11.91 -2.80 0.41
C SER A 135 12.18 -4.12 1.14
N GLN A 136 12.52 -4.06 2.42
CA GLN A 136 12.79 -5.23 3.25
C GLN A 136 11.59 -6.17 3.39
N ILE A 137 10.37 -5.62 3.55
CA ILE A 137 9.15 -6.42 3.66
C ILE A 137 8.80 -7.06 2.32
N LEU A 138 8.83 -6.27 1.25
CA LEU A 138 8.44 -6.72 -0.09
C LEU A 138 9.45 -7.72 -0.68
N GLU A 139 10.71 -7.70 -0.28
CA GLU A 139 11.71 -8.71 -0.66
C GLU A 139 11.30 -10.13 -0.28
N LYS A 140 10.51 -10.29 0.79
CA LYS A 140 10.02 -11.59 1.28
C LYS A 140 8.80 -12.11 0.51
N THR A 141 8.37 -11.38 -0.52
CA THR A 141 7.15 -11.67 -1.31
C THR A 141 7.50 -12.16 -2.72
N ASP A 142 6.49 -12.56 -3.49
CA ASP A 142 6.63 -12.95 -4.89
C ASP A 142 6.43 -11.79 -5.88
N LEU A 143 6.38 -10.53 -5.41
CA LEU A 143 6.31 -9.36 -6.30
C LEU A 143 7.55 -9.25 -7.19
N PRO A 144 7.37 -9.01 -8.51
CA PRO A 144 8.47 -8.72 -9.42
C PRO A 144 9.38 -7.61 -8.89
N ILE A 145 10.68 -7.71 -9.13
CA ILE A 145 11.65 -6.69 -8.67
C ILE A 145 11.34 -5.29 -9.22
N THR A 146 10.82 -5.23 -10.45
CA THR A 146 10.38 -3.98 -11.09
C THR A 146 9.24 -3.32 -10.32
N ASP A 147 8.26 -4.11 -9.90
CA ASP A 147 7.09 -3.63 -9.15
C ASP A 147 7.49 -3.15 -7.75
N ARG A 148 8.39 -3.90 -7.10
CA ARG A 148 8.99 -3.49 -5.81
C ARG A 148 9.72 -2.16 -5.93
N ALA A 149 10.52 -1.97 -6.98
CA ALA A 149 11.25 -0.73 -7.20
C ALA A 149 10.32 0.47 -7.40
N ILE A 150 9.22 0.29 -8.14
CA ILE A 150 8.19 1.33 -8.32
C ILE A 150 7.54 1.71 -6.98
N ILE A 151 7.12 0.72 -6.19
CA ILE A 151 6.52 0.95 -4.87
C ILE A 151 7.48 1.71 -3.94
N VAL A 152 8.72 1.24 -3.84
CA VAL A 152 9.76 1.86 -2.99
C VAL A 152 10.06 3.28 -3.46
N SER A 153 10.18 3.51 -4.76
CA SER A 153 10.39 4.85 -5.34
C SER A 153 9.23 5.79 -5.02
N ALA A 154 7.99 5.33 -5.16
CA ALA A 154 6.82 6.14 -4.83
C ALA A 154 6.77 6.53 -3.36
N ILE A 155 7.07 5.59 -2.45
CA ILE A 155 7.16 5.87 -1.01
C ILE A 155 8.31 6.84 -0.72
N GLY A 156 9.50 6.65 -1.29
CA GLY A 156 10.66 7.51 -1.00
C GLY A 156 10.48 8.97 -1.45
N ASN A 157 9.59 9.23 -2.40
CA ASN A 157 9.42 10.55 -3.01
C ASN A 157 8.16 11.31 -2.55
N HIS A 158 7.38 10.78 -1.61
CA HIS A 158 6.05 11.33 -1.30
C HIS A 158 6.05 12.52 -0.32
N ASP A 159 7.18 12.83 0.34
CA ASP A 159 7.29 13.96 1.28
C ASP A 159 7.81 15.23 0.61
N GLU A 160 7.21 16.36 0.96
CA GLU A 160 7.49 17.68 0.38
C GLU A 160 8.90 18.21 0.67
N SER A 161 9.59 17.69 1.70
CA SER A 161 10.93 18.17 2.10
C SER A 161 12.07 17.52 1.32
N THR A 162 11.85 16.31 0.78
CA THR A 162 12.92 15.52 0.15
C THR A 162 12.55 14.95 -1.22
N GLY A 163 11.27 14.99 -1.61
CA GLY A 163 10.78 14.32 -2.81
C GLY A 163 9.84 15.14 -3.70
N GLY A 164 9.30 14.45 -4.72
CA GLY A 164 8.35 14.98 -5.69
C GLY A 164 7.85 13.87 -6.61
N ALA A 165 6.76 14.11 -7.35
CA ALA A 165 6.26 13.13 -8.30
C ALA A 165 7.31 12.88 -9.41
N VAL A 166 7.67 11.61 -9.61
CA VAL A 166 8.63 11.16 -10.63
C VAL A 166 7.99 10.24 -11.68
N ASP A 167 6.81 9.71 -11.38
CA ASP A 167 6.00 8.86 -12.25
C ASP A 167 4.50 9.00 -11.87
N PRO A 168 3.57 8.37 -12.61
CA PRO A 168 2.15 8.46 -12.29
C PRO A 168 1.75 7.87 -10.92
N ILE A 169 2.45 6.85 -10.43
CA ILE A 169 2.13 6.16 -9.17
C ILE A 169 2.49 7.05 -7.98
N SER A 170 3.70 7.61 -7.96
CA SER A 170 4.15 8.61 -6.99
C SER A 170 3.27 9.87 -7.06
N ALA A 171 2.88 10.32 -8.25
CA ALA A 171 1.96 11.45 -8.41
C ALA A 171 0.60 11.21 -7.73
N ALA A 172 -0.04 10.07 -7.99
CA ALA A 172 -1.32 9.74 -7.40
C ALA A 172 -1.23 9.55 -5.88
N LEU A 173 -0.15 8.95 -5.38
CA LEU A 173 0.13 8.84 -3.95
C LEU A 173 0.24 10.21 -3.28
N ILE A 174 1.06 11.11 -3.82
CA ILE A 174 1.24 12.48 -3.31
C ILE A 174 -0.09 13.22 -3.26
N ILE A 175 -0.86 13.20 -4.35
CA ILE A 175 -2.16 13.88 -4.39
C ILE A 175 -3.09 13.28 -3.35
N ALA A 176 -3.12 11.96 -3.20
CA ALA A 176 -4.00 11.30 -2.25
C ALA A 176 -3.68 11.64 -0.79
N ASP A 177 -2.41 11.58 -0.40
CA ASP A 177 -1.92 11.91 0.95
C ASP A 177 -2.11 13.39 1.27
N LYS A 178 -1.50 14.28 0.48
CA LYS A 178 -1.44 15.72 0.80
C LYS A 178 -2.80 16.41 0.76
N THR A 179 -3.81 15.80 0.12
CA THR A 179 -5.20 16.29 0.14
C THR A 179 -6.04 15.72 1.30
N ASP A 180 -5.47 14.86 2.15
CA ASP A 180 -6.14 14.34 3.35
C ASP A 180 -6.07 15.30 4.56
N VAL A 181 -6.78 16.41 4.44
CA VAL A 181 -6.81 17.49 5.45
C VAL A 181 -8.07 17.45 6.33
N ARG A 182 -8.59 16.26 6.63
CA ARG A 182 -9.86 16.11 7.37
C ARG A 182 -9.66 16.38 8.88
N ARG A 183 -10.55 17.17 9.50
CA ARG A 183 -10.52 17.41 10.96
C ARG A 183 -10.56 16.15 11.83
N ASN A 184 -11.15 15.05 11.33
CA ASN A 184 -11.25 13.80 12.08
C ASN A 184 -9.90 13.07 12.25
N ARG A 185 -8.83 13.58 11.61
CA ARG A 185 -7.45 13.16 11.90
C ARG A 185 -6.87 13.85 13.13
N VAL A 186 -7.45 14.96 13.59
CA VAL A 186 -6.99 15.64 14.80
C VAL A 186 -7.30 14.75 15.99
N ARG A 187 -6.27 14.42 16.77
CA ARG A 187 -6.43 13.54 17.94
C ARG A 187 -7.31 14.21 18.97
N GLN A 188 -8.10 13.41 19.69
CA GLN A 188 -8.97 13.92 20.73
C GLN A 188 -8.13 14.44 21.90
N LYS A 189 -8.07 15.77 22.04
CA LYS A 189 -7.48 16.50 23.17
C LYS A 189 -8.18 17.86 23.30
N GLU A 190 -7.99 18.53 24.43
CA GLU A 190 -8.55 19.87 24.66
C GLU A 190 -8.06 20.86 23.58
N MET A 191 -8.96 21.66 23.02
CA MET A 191 -8.60 22.62 21.94
C MET A 191 -7.51 23.61 22.37
N ALA A 192 -7.45 23.96 23.66
CA ALA A 192 -6.40 24.80 24.23
C ALA A 192 -4.98 24.21 24.11
N SER A 193 -4.87 22.89 23.87
CA SER A 193 -3.60 22.16 23.69
C SER A 193 -3.25 21.89 22.22
N PHE A 194 -3.99 22.49 21.28
CA PHE A 194 -3.74 22.32 19.85
C PHE A 194 -2.50 23.11 19.44
N ASP A 195 -1.59 22.44 18.72
CA ASP A 195 -0.53 23.12 18.01
C ASP A 195 -1.07 23.77 16.72
N ILE A 196 -0.20 24.40 15.93
CA ILE A 196 -0.64 25.05 14.69
C ILE A 196 -1.19 24.04 13.66
N HIS A 197 -0.65 22.82 13.59
CA HIS A 197 -1.11 21.80 12.65
C HIS A 197 -2.50 21.28 13.03
N ASP A 198 -2.74 21.03 14.32
CA ASP A 198 -4.02 20.62 14.85
C ASP A 198 -5.07 21.70 14.62
N ARG A 199 -4.77 22.97 14.93
CA ARG A 199 -5.70 24.08 14.69
C ARG A 199 -6.09 24.17 13.22
N VAL A 200 -5.11 24.13 12.31
CA VAL A 200 -5.35 24.25 10.88
C VAL A 200 -6.15 23.05 10.35
N ASN A 201 -5.81 21.81 10.73
CA ASN A 201 -6.59 20.63 10.34
C ASN A 201 -8.00 20.64 10.95
N TYR A 202 -8.14 21.08 12.20
CA TYR A 202 -9.42 21.12 12.91
C TYR A 202 -10.37 22.16 12.32
N ALA A 203 -9.83 23.28 11.83
CA ALA A 203 -10.58 24.32 11.13
C ALA A 203 -11.19 23.83 9.81
N VAL A 204 -10.64 22.78 9.18
CA VAL A 204 -11.20 22.19 7.96
C VAL A 204 -12.45 21.36 8.28
N THR A 205 -13.62 21.99 8.19
CA THR A 205 -14.92 21.37 8.46
C THR A 205 -15.39 20.46 7.33
N GLU A 206 -14.99 20.74 6.08
CA GLU A 206 -15.20 19.86 4.93
C GLU A 206 -13.98 19.85 4.01
N ALA A 207 -13.60 18.67 3.51
CA ALA A 207 -12.58 18.49 2.48
C ALA A 207 -13.09 17.52 1.40
N LYS A 208 -13.13 17.98 0.14
CA LYS A 208 -13.65 17.20 -1.00
C LYS A 208 -12.71 17.29 -2.18
N LEU A 209 -12.05 16.17 -2.50
CA LEU A 209 -11.28 16.01 -3.73
C LEU A 209 -12.19 15.55 -4.88
N LYS A 210 -12.19 16.28 -5.99
CA LYS A 210 -12.94 15.95 -7.21
C LYS A 210 -11.98 15.76 -8.38
N VAL A 211 -12.09 14.63 -9.06
CA VAL A 211 -11.33 14.35 -10.30
C VAL A 211 -12.26 14.49 -11.50
N ASN A 212 -11.95 15.41 -12.40
CA ASN A 212 -12.64 15.59 -13.66
C ASN A 212 -11.72 15.12 -14.80
N GLU A 213 -12.02 13.95 -15.33
CA GLU A 213 -11.25 13.28 -16.39
C GLU A 213 -11.30 14.06 -17.71
N GLU A 214 -12.48 14.48 -18.14
CA GLU A 214 -12.68 15.19 -19.42
C GLU A 214 -11.90 16.51 -19.49
N LYS A 215 -11.94 17.29 -18.41
CA LYS A 215 -11.23 18.58 -18.32
C LYS A 215 -9.78 18.42 -17.89
N LYS A 216 -9.35 17.20 -17.52
CA LYS A 216 -8.06 16.92 -16.87
C LYS A 216 -7.80 17.87 -15.71
N VAL A 217 -8.73 17.94 -14.75
CA VAL A 217 -8.63 18.80 -13.56
C VAL A 217 -8.88 17.99 -12.29
N ILE A 218 -8.01 18.18 -11.29
CA ILE A 218 -8.24 17.70 -9.93
C ILE A 218 -8.47 18.92 -9.04
N THR A 219 -9.62 18.97 -8.37
CA THR A 219 -10.02 20.09 -7.51
C THR A 219 -10.13 19.67 -6.05
N LEU A 220 -9.37 20.30 -5.17
CA LEU A 220 -9.57 20.24 -3.71
C LEU A 220 -10.51 21.37 -3.28
N ASN A 221 -11.66 21.02 -2.71
CA ASN A 221 -12.61 22.00 -2.17
C ASN A 221 -12.63 21.91 -0.64
N LEU A 222 -12.36 23.02 0.02
CA LEU A 222 -12.28 23.12 1.47
C LEU A 222 -13.35 24.06 2.02
N LYS A 223 -13.91 23.71 3.17
CA LYS A 223 -14.57 24.67 4.07
C LYS A 223 -13.72 24.82 5.32
N ILE A 224 -13.33 26.04 5.63
CA ILE A 224 -12.44 26.40 6.73
C ILE A 224 -13.21 27.32 7.67
N ASP A 225 -13.23 26.99 8.96
CA ASP A 225 -13.78 27.84 10.00
C ASP A 225 -12.78 28.95 10.36
N GLU A 226 -13.04 30.15 9.84
CA GLU A 226 -12.17 31.32 10.01
C GLU A 226 -12.16 31.87 11.44
N ASN A 227 -13.05 31.40 12.33
CA ASN A 227 -12.97 31.71 13.76
C ASN A 227 -11.88 30.89 14.47
N ILE A 228 -11.43 29.77 13.87
CA ILE A 228 -10.42 28.86 14.43
C ILE A 228 -9.05 29.12 13.81
N CYS A 229 -9.01 29.34 12.49
CA CYS A 229 -7.79 29.52 11.72
C CYS A 229 -8.07 30.46 10.54
N SER A 230 -7.29 31.52 10.42
CA SER A 230 -7.36 32.39 9.25
C SER A 230 -6.90 31.66 7.98
N MET A 231 -7.33 32.16 6.82
CA MET A 231 -6.85 31.63 5.53
C MET A 231 -5.33 31.75 5.36
N LEU A 232 -4.72 32.79 5.93
CA LEU A 232 -3.27 33.01 5.85
C LEU A 232 -2.51 31.93 6.62
N GLU A 233 -2.91 31.65 7.87
CA GLU A 233 -2.31 30.61 8.71
C GLU A 233 -2.46 29.21 8.08
N TYR A 234 -3.61 28.95 7.44
CA TYR A 234 -3.80 27.70 6.69
C TYR A 234 -2.72 27.54 5.61
N PHE A 235 -2.48 28.58 4.82
CA PHE A 235 -1.49 28.51 3.75
C PHE A 235 -0.05 28.50 4.23
N GLU A 236 0.26 29.19 5.33
CA GLU A 236 1.60 29.13 5.92
C GLU A 236 2.03 27.68 6.19
N ILE A 237 1.10 26.84 6.65
CA ILE A 237 1.36 25.43 6.95
C ILE A 237 1.23 24.52 5.71
N PHE A 238 0.22 24.72 4.86
CA PHE A 238 -0.10 23.75 3.79
C PHE A 238 0.40 24.15 2.38
N LEU A 239 1.00 25.33 2.20
CA LEU A 239 1.38 25.80 0.85
C LEU A 239 2.32 24.83 0.13
N GLN A 240 3.35 24.32 0.80
CA GLN A 240 4.30 23.37 0.18
C GLN A 240 3.60 22.09 -0.27
N ARG A 241 2.67 21.58 0.54
CA ARG A 241 1.84 20.41 0.22
C ARG A 241 0.98 20.66 -1.03
N MET A 242 0.38 21.85 -1.13
CA MET A 242 -0.45 22.21 -2.29
C MET A 242 0.38 22.43 -3.56
N LEU A 243 1.58 23.00 -3.44
CA LEU A 243 2.52 23.10 -4.57
C LEU A 243 2.97 21.72 -5.05
N MET A 244 3.19 20.78 -4.13
CA MET A 244 3.51 19.40 -4.45
C MET A 244 2.34 18.71 -5.18
N CYS A 245 1.10 18.88 -4.70
CA CYS A 245 -0.11 18.43 -5.41
C CYS A 245 -0.21 19.00 -6.83
N ARG A 246 0.13 20.28 -7.02
CA ARG A 246 0.12 20.93 -8.34
C ARG A 246 1.06 20.23 -9.31
N ARG A 247 2.33 20.03 -8.90
CA ARG A 247 3.35 19.35 -9.71
C ARG A 247 2.99 17.88 -9.98
N ALA A 248 2.43 17.20 -8.98
CA ALA A 248 1.93 15.84 -9.15
C ALA A 248 0.76 15.76 -10.14
N CYS A 249 -0.15 16.75 -10.17
CA CYS A 249 -1.20 16.80 -11.19
C CYS A 249 -0.62 17.00 -12.59
N GLU A 250 0.40 17.86 -12.73
CA GLU A 250 1.09 18.10 -14.02
C GLU A 250 1.70 16.79 -14.57
N MET A 251 2.28 15.94 -13.72
CA MET A 251 2.77 14.60 -14.07
C MET A 251 1.66 13.69 -14.64
N LEU A 252 0.43 13.82 -14.16
CA LEU A 252 -0.73 13.09 -14.68
C LEU A 252 -1.38 13.77 -15.90
N GLY A 253 -0.76 14.82 -16.45
CA GLY A 253 -1.32 15.63 -17.53
C GLY A 253 -2.58 16.40 -17.12
N ALA A 254 -2.73 16.73 -15.83
CA ALA A 254 -3.88 17.41 -15.26
C ALA A 254 -3.51 18.74 -14.57
N LYS A 255 -4.50 19.60 -14.37
CA LYS A 255 -4.36 20.84 -13.59
C LYS A 255 -4.88 20.63 -12.18
N PHE A 256 -4.12 21.09 -11.18
CA PHE A 256 -4.62 21.20 -9.82
C PHE A 256 -5.38 22.51 -9.63
N LYS A 257 -6.54 22.44 -8.98
CA LYS A 257 -7.29 23.60 -8.53
C LYS A 257 -7.64 23.47 -7.06
N MET A 258 -7.75 24.60 -6.38
CA MET A 258 -8.16 24.62 -4.99
C MET A 258 -9.15 25.74 -4.73
N THR A 259 -10.20 25.40 -3.97
CA THR A 259 -11.15 26.38 -3.44
C THR A 259 -11.22 26.27 -1.93
N ALA A 260 -11.37 27.40 -1.26
CA ALA A 260 -11.60 27.49 0.18
C ALA A 260 -12.74 28.48 0.43
N ASN A 261 -13.77 28.08 1.17
CA ASN A 261 -14.95 28.90 1.48
C ASN A 261 -15.64 29.50 0.22
N GLY A 262 -15.60 28.76 -0.90
CA GLY A 262 -16.17 29.21 -2.19
C GLY A 262 -15.25 30.10 -3.02
N SER A 263 -14.17 30.62 -2.42
CA SER A 263 -13.16 31.41 -3.12
C SER A 263 -12.15 30.52 -3.84
N LYS A 264 -11.79 30.90 -5.06
CA LYS A 264 -10.73 30.23 -5.83
C LYS A 264 -9.37 30.70 -5.31
N ILE A 265 -8.49 29.76 -5.01
CA ILE A 265 -7.13 30.04 -4.52
C ILE A 265 -6.09 29.78 -5.62
N VAL A 266 -6.18 28.62 -6.28
CA VAL A 266 -5.29 28.18 -7.38
C VAL A 266 -6.13 27.63 -8.52
#